data_AF-A0A3R9N7X3-F1
#
_entry.id   AF-A0A3R9N7X3-F1
#
_cell.length_a   1.000
_cell.length_b   1.000
_cell.length_c   1.000
_cell.angle_alpha   90.00
_cell.angle_beta   90.00
_cell.angle_gamma   90.00
#
_symmetry.space_group_name_H-M   'P 1'
#
loop_
_entity.id
_entity.type
_entity.pdbx_description
1 polymer ?
#
loop_
_entity_poly.entity_id
_entity_poly.type
_entity_poly.pdbx_seq_one_letter_code
_entity_poly.pdbx_strand_id
1 'polypeptide(L)'
;MSPRIGLDLYVILEAATELADKDGLESVTLASLAKKLQIRPPSLYNHFDGLGGLRKKMAVYSMRKLYDDLADATIGKSGDEAIISLGHAYITFARQHPGLYEASIHAPDPTDKEVSEAGSQIVTLVVKVLQAYNLEDEAALHAVRGLRSILHGFASLEQKGGFGLPLDLDHTFHLLLQSFLAGIHTFESKQKS
;
A
#
# COMPACT_ATOMS: atom_id res chain seq x y z
N MET A 1 -19.92 -17.99 33.55
CA MET A 1 -18.55 -17.87 33.00
C MET A 1 -18.67 -17.33 31.59
N SER A 2 -18.20 -16.11 31.34
CA SER A 2 -18.26 -15.49 30.01
C SER A 2 -17.31 -16.22 29.05
N PRO A 3 -17.66 -16.40 27.77
CA PRO A 3 -16.77 -17.05 26.83
C PRO A 3 -15.54 -16.15 26.64
N ARG A 4 -14.34 -16.72 26.78
CA ARG A 4 -13.11 -16.03 26.37
C ARG A 4 -13.17 -15.88 24.85
N ILE A 5 -13.51 -14.69 24.38
CA ILE A 5 -13.35 -14.33 22.97
C ILE A 5 -11.89 -14.59 22.65
N GLY A 6 -11.63 -15.56 21.78
CA GLY A 6 -10.28 -15.90 21.34
C GLY A 6 -9.65 -14.66 20.72
N LEU A 7 -8.35 -14.47 20.96
CA LEU A 7 -7.59 -13.44 20.27
C LEU A 7 -7.73 -13.67 18.75
N ASP A 8 -8.18 -12.67 18.01
CA ASP A 8 -8.34 -12.75 16.56
C ASP A 8 -7.14 -12.10 15.86
N LEU A 9 -6.70 -12.68 14.75
CA LEU A 9 -5.57 -12.16 13.97
C LEU A 9 -5.86 -10.74 13.47
N TYR A 10 -7.11 -10.44 13.10
CA TYR A 10 -7.49 -9.08 12.70
C TYR A 10 -7.28 -8.08 13.84
N VAL A 11 -7.74 -8.39 15.06
CA VAL A 11 -7.52 -7.54 16.25
C VAL A 11 -6.04 -7.34 16.55
N ILE A 12 -5.22 -8.38 16.35
CA ILE A 12 -3.77 -8.26 16.50
C ILE A 12 -3.18 -7.29 15.47
N LEU A 13 -3.58 -7.41 14.20
CA LEU A 13 -3.07 -6.58 13.10
C LEU A 13 -3.51 -5.12 13.22
N GLU A 14 -4.73 -4.85 13.67
CA GLU A 14 -5.19 -3.49 13.97
C GLU A 14 -4.35 -2.87 15.10
N ALA A 15 -4.15 -3.60 16.20
CA ALA A 15 -3.32 -3.10 17.29
C ALA A 15 -1.85 -2.88 16.89
N ALA A 16 -1.32 -3.74 16.01
CA ALA A 16 0.02 -3.58 15.45
C ALA A 16 0.11 -2.37 14.49
N THR A 17 -0.94 -2.15 13.70
CA THR A 17 -1.08 -0.99 12.80
C THR A 17 -1.08 0.31 13.60
N GLU A 18 -1.89 0.41 14.65
CA GLU A 18 -1.93 1.59 15.52
C GLU A 18 -0.56 1.89 16.19
N LEU A 19 0.22 0.87 16.53
CA LEU A 19 1.59 1.06 17.03
C LEU A 19 2.51 1.55 15.92
N ALA A 20 2.48 0.91 14.75
CA ALA A 20 3.32 1.27 13.62
C ALA A 20 3.05 2.70 13.14
N ASP A 21 1.77 3.07 12.99
CA ASP A 21 1.37 4.38 12.49
C ASP A 21 1.75 5.52 13.45
N LYS A 22 1.78 5.23 14.76
CA LYS A 22 2.10 6.22 15.78
C LYS A 22 3.60 6.34 16.05
N ASP A 23 4.26 5.21 16.26
CA ASP A 23 5.61 5.13 16.83
C ASP A 23 6.64 4.58 15.81
N GLY A 24 6.22 4.35 14.57
CA GLY A 24 7.02 3.79 13.49
C GLY A 24 7.02 2.26 13.47
N LEU A 25 7.25 1.67 12.30
CA LEU A 25 7.18 0.22 12.12
C LEU A 25 8.11 -0.54 13.09
N GLU A 26 9.33 -0.06 13.30
CA GLU A 26 10.32 -0.68 14.19
C GLU A 26 9.89 -0.77 15.67
N SER A 27 8.96 0.08 16.11
CA SER A 27 8.42 0.02 17.47
C SER A 27 7.58 -1.24 17.73
N VAL A 28 7.04 -1.85 16.67
CA VAL A 28 6.17 -3.03 16.75
C VAL A 28 7.01 -4.27 17.06
N THR A 29 7.07 -4.59 18.35
CA THR A 29 7.66 -5.82 18.90
C THR A 29 6.58 -6.70 19.52
N LEU A 30 6.84 -8.01 19.66
CA LEU A 30 5.93 -8.93 20.37
C LEU A 30 5.59 -8.45 21.79
N ALA A 31 6.56 -7.83 22.47
CA ALA A 31 6.36 -7.27 23.80
C ALA A 31 5.44 -6.04 23.78
N SER A 32 5.70 -5.08 22.88
CA SER A 32 4.86 -3.87 22.74
C SER A 32 3.41 -4.22 22.38
N LEU A 33 3.23 -5.20 21.49
CA LEU A 33 1.95 -5.66 21.00
C LEU A 33 1.18 -6.43 22.09
N ALA A 34 1.82 -7.36 22.79
CA ALA A 34 1.22 -8.05 23.92
C ALA A 34 0.80 -7.09 25.03
N LYS A 35 1.63 -6.07 25.32
CA LYS A 35 1.30 -5.00 26.27
C LYS A 35 0.08 -4.20 25.83
N LYS A 36 0.02 -3.77 24.56
CA LYS A 36 -1.12 -3.03 24.02
C LYS A 36 -2.43 -3.82 24.08
N LEU A 37 -2.37 -5.10 23.74
CA LEU A 37 -3.51 -6.02 23.76
C LEU A 37 -3.85 -6.54 25.17
N GLN A 38 -3.06 -6.21 26.19
CA GLN A 38 -3.21 -6.69 27.57
C GLN A 38 -3.24 -8.22 27.68
N ILE A 39 -2.41 -8.90 26.90
CA ILE A 39 -2.27 -10.36 26.86
C ILE A 39 -0.85 -10.79 27.25
N ARG A 40 -0.66 -12.09 27.42
CA ARG A 40 0.67 -12.67 27.62
C ARG A 40 1.35 -12.89 26.26
N PRO A 41 2.66 -12.63 26.10
CA PRO A 41 3.37 -12.84 24.83
C PRO A 41 3.18 -14.24 24.19
N PRO A 42 3.14 -15.35 24.95
CA PRO A 42 2.87 -16.67 24.38
C PRO A 42 1.56 -16.79 23.58
N SER A 43 0.54 -15.97 23.89
CA SER A 43 -0.74 -15.97 23.18
C SER A 43 -0.62 -15.54 21.72
N LEU A 44 0.40 -14.74 21.36
CA LEU A 44 0.63 -14.28 19.99
C LEU A 44 1.14 -15.39 19.06
N TYR A 45 1.87 -16.37 19.59
CA TYR A 45 2.49 -17.44 18.80
C TYR A 45 1.47 -18.41 18.18
N ASN A 46 0.22 -18.40 18.64
CA ASN A 46 -0.87 -19.15 18.02
C ASN A 46 -1.28 -18.57 16.65
N HIS A 47 -0.83 -17.36 16.30
CA HIS A 47 -1.26 -16.63 15.11
C HIS A 47 -0.17 -16.48 14.06
N PHE A 48 1.09 -16.43 14.49
CA PHE A 48 2.25 -16.28 13.62
C PHE A 48 3.53 -16.70 14.34
N ASP A 49 4.54 -17.05 13.57
CA ASP A 49 5.84 -17.44 14.11
C ASP A 49 6.73 -16.22 14.37
N GLY A 50 6.74 -15.77 15.63
CA GLY A 50 7.60 -14.70 16.10
C GLY A 50 7.39 -13.35 15.40
N LEU A 51 8.41 -12.47 15.50
CA LEU A 51 8.35 -11.13 14.94
C LEU A 51 8.36 -11.13 13.40
N GLY A 52 9.11 -12.03 12.77
CA GLY A 52 9.12 -12.17 11.31
C GLY A 52 7.75 -12.58 10.76
N GLY A 53 7.07 -13.52 11.43
CA GLY A 53 5.70 -13.91 11.10
C GLY A 53 4.70 -12.75 11.25
N LEU A 54 4.82 -11.96 12.33
CA LEU A 54 4.01 -10.74 12.51
C LEU A 54 4.25 -9.74 11.38
N ARG A 55 5.51 -9.41 11.07
CA ARG A 55 5.89 -8.49 9.99
C ARG A 55 5.31 -8.93 8.64
N LYS A 56 5.38 -10.24 8.34
CA LYS A 56 4.76 -10.81 7.15
C LYS A 56 3.25 -10.59 7.13
N LYS A 57 2.55 -10.92 8.22
CA LYS A 57 1.09 -10.74 8.29
C LYS A 57 0.70 -9.26 8.19
N MET A 58 1.47 -8.35 8.76
CA MET A 58 1.27 -6.90 8.58
C MET A 58 1.49 -6.45 7.14
N ALA A 59 2.51 -6.96 6.44
CA ALA A 59 2.75 -6.64 5.04
C ALA A 59 1.58 -7.08 4.15
N VAL A 60 1.12 -8.33 4.31
CA VAL A 60 -0.05 -8.86 3.58
C VAL A 60 -1.31 -8.07 3.92
N TYR A 61 -1.51 -7.73 5.20
CA TYR A 61 -2.63 -6.90 5.64
C TYR A 61 -2.62 -5.53 4.99
N SER A 62 -1.46 -4.85 4.98
CA SER A 62 -1.29 -3.57 4.31
C SER A 62 -1.58 -3.64 2.82
N MET A 63 -1.09 -4.67 2.12
CA MET A 63 -1.32 -4.81 0.68
C MET A 63 -2.80 -5.04 0.36
N ARG A 64 -3.51 -5.83 1.17
CA ARG A 64 -4.95 -6.06 1.00
C ARG A 64 -5.74 -4.78 1.26
N LYS A 65 -5.44 -4.07 2.35
CA LYS A 65 -6.10 -2.81 2.67
C LYS A 65 -5.86 -1.74 1.60
N LEU A 66 -4.62 -1.62 1.12
CA LEU A 66 -4.31 -0.76 -0.01
C LEU A 66 -5.07 -1.19 -1.26
N TYR A 67 -5.11 -2.48 -1.60
CA TYR A 67 -5.88 -2.98 -2.73
C TYR A 67 -7.36 -2.58 -2.65
N ASP A 68 -7.99 -2.74 -1.48
CA ASP A 68 -9.40 -2.39 -1.27
C ASP A 68 -9.62 -0.89 -1.50
N ASP A 69 -8.78 -0.03 -0.91
CA ASP A 69 -8.87 1.43 -1.08
C ASP A 69 -8.67 1.85 -2.56
N LEU A 70 -7.73 1.22 -3.27
CA LEU A 70 -7.51 1.48 -4.69
C LEU A 70 -8.67 0.98 -5.57
N ALA A 71 -9.20 -0.22 -5.25
CA ALA A 71 -10.31 -0.81 -6.00
C ALA A 71 -11.55 0.08 -5.87
N ASP A 72 -11.91 0.45 -4.64
CA ASP A 72 -13.06 1.32 -4.36
C ASP A 72 -12.93 2.69 -5.04
N ALA A 73 -11.73 3.29 -5.01
CA ALA A 73 -11.47 4.58 -5.63
C ALA A 73 -11.66 4.60 -7.16
N THR A 74 -11.58 3.43 -7.81
CA THR A 74 -11.68 3.28 -9.27
C THR A 74 -13.04 2.78 -9.75
N ILE A 75 -13.98 2.46 -8.85
CA ILE A 75 -15.33 2.04 -9.22
C ILE A 75 -16.00 3.10 -10.10
N GLY A 76 -16.50 2.66 -11.26
CA GLY A 76 -17.24 3.51 -12.20
C GLY A 76 -16.40 4.52 -12.98
N LYS A 77 -15.06 4.45 -12.90
CA LYS A 77 -14.13 5.37 -13.56
C LYS A 77 -13.29 4.66 -14.61
N SER A 78 -12.78 5.41 -15.59
CA SER A 78 -11.89 4.90 -16.64
C SER A 78 -10.87 5.94 -17.08
N GLY A 79 -9.81 5.51 -17.76
CA GLY A 79 -8.80 6.40 -18.32
C GLY A 79 -8.13 7.29 -17.26
N ASP A 80 -7.93 8.57 -17.60
CA ASP A 80 -7.23 9.54 -16.75
C ASP A 80 -7.88 9.68 -15.37
N GLU A 81 -9.22 9.71 -15.32
CA GLU A 81 -9.97 9.85 -14.07
C GLU A 81 -9.71 8.69 -13.09
N ALA A 82 -9.63 7.47 -13.61
CA ALA A 82 -9.34 6.29 -12.80
C ALA A 82 -7.90 6.31 -12.27
N ILE A 83 -6.92 6.70 -13.08
CA ILE A 83 -5.52 6.82 -12.64
C ILE A 83 -5.36 7.93 -11.59
N ILE A 84 -6.03 9.07 -11.79
CA ILE A 84 -6.01 10.17 -10.82
C ILE A 84 -6.60 9.72 -9.49
N SER A 85 -7.77 9.08 -9.53
CA SER A 85 -8.44 8.58 -8.32
C SER A 85 -7.62 7.52 -7.60
N LEU A 86 -7.02 6.59 -8.34
CA LEU A 86 -6.12 5.56 -7.81
C LEU A 86 -4.90 6.19 -7.14
N GLY A 87 -4.27 7.18 -7.79
CA GLY A 87 -3.13 7.89 -7.23
C GLY A 87 -3.45 8.60 -5.92
N HIS A 88 -4.58 9.31 -5.85
CA HIS A 88 -5.03 9.96 -4.62
C HIS A 88 -5.36 8.96 -3.51
N ALA A 89 -5.99 7.82 -3.82
CA ALA A 89 -6.24 6.78 -2.85
C ALA A 89 -4.93 6.18 -2.29
N TYR A 90 -3.94 5.96 -3.15
CA TYR A 90 -2.62 5.49 -2.73
C TYR A 90 -1.94 6.43 -1.72
N ILE A 91 -1.90 7.73 -2.04
CA ILE A 91 -1.29 8.73 -1.14
C ILE A 91 -2.11 8.90 0.14
N THR A 92 -3.43 8.85 0.04
CA THR A 92 -4.32 8.91 1.21
C THR A 92 -4.04 7.74 2.16
N PHE A 93 -3.92 6.51 1.63
CA PHE A 93 -3.55 5.34 2.43
C PHE A 93 -2.19 5.53 3.10
N ALA A 94 -1.16 5.98 2.36
CA ALA A 94 0.17 6.20 2.91
C ALA A 94 0.22 7.30 3.99
N ARG A 95 -0.66 8.30 3.91
CA ARG A 95 -0.81 9.37 4.91
C ARG A 95 -1.59 8.93 6.15
N GLN A 96 -2.68 8.17 5.95
CA GLN A 96 -3.53 7.69 7.04
C GLN A 96 -2.87 6.57 7.84
N HIS A 97 -2.08 5.74 7.16
CA HIS A 97 -1.46 4.55 7.73
C HIS A 97 0.04 4.49 7.42
N PRO A 98 0.86 5.46 7.90
CA PRO A 98 2.26 5.55 7.51
C PRO A 98 3.09 4.33 7.90
N GLY A 99 2.84 3.75 9.08
CA GLY A 99 3.59 2.59 9.56
C GLY A 99 3.12 1.28 8.94
N LEU A 100 1.81 1.12 8.71
CA LEU A 100 1.30 -0.02 7.96
C LEU A 100 1.76 0.02 6.50
N TYR A 101 1.75 1.21 5.89
CA TYR A 101 2.29 1.42 4.54
C TYR A 101 3.75 0.98 4.46
N GLU A 102 4.60 1.39 5.41
CA GLU A 102 5.99 0.91 5.49
C GLU A 102 6.08 -0.62 5.59
N ALA A 103 5.13 -1.29 6.27
CA ALA A 103 5.12 -2.74 6.37
C ALA A 103 4.95 -3.42 5.00
N SER A 104 4.16 -2.86 4.09
CA SER A 104 4.04 -3.40 2.72
C SER A 104 5.33 -3.27 1.90
N ILE A 105 6.14 -2.25 2.18
CA ILE A 105 7.41 -2.01 1.48
C ILE A 105 8.51 -2.93 2.01
N HIS A 106 8.52 -3.21 3.31
CA HIS A 106 9.54 -4.01 3.99
C HIS A 106 9.12 -5.47 4.22
N ALA A 107 8.30 -6.05 3.33
CA ALA A 107 7.90 -7.45 3.43
C ALA A 107 9.16 -8.36 3.56
N PRO A 108 9.29 -9.21 4.60
CA PRO A 108 10.52 -9.93 4.90
C PRO A 108 10.99 -10.88 3.79
N ASP A 109 10.04 -11.50 3.10
CA ASP A 109 10.28 -12.39 1.96
C ASP A 109 9.26 -12.07 0.85
N PRO A 110 9.67 -11.37 -0.22
CA PRO A 110 8.80 -11.08 -1.36
C PRO A 110 8.46 -12.32 -2.20
N THR A 111 9.14 -13.45 -1.97
CA THR A 111 8.86 -14.74 -2.63
C THR A 111 7.87 -15.61 -1.85
N ASP A 112 7.53 -15.22 -0.61
CA ASP A 112 6.45 -15.86 0.13
C ASP A 112 5.14 -15.78 -0.67
N LYS A 113 4.44 -16.91 -0.74
CA LYS A 113 3.24 -17.07 -1.55
C LYS A 113 2.15 -16.05 -1.19
N GLU A 114 1.88 -15.81 0.09
CA GLU A 114 0.81 -14.88 0.51
C GLU A 114 1.17 -13.43 0.16
N VAL A 115 2.45 -13.06 0.32
CA VAL A 115 2.96 -11.73 -0.03
C VAL A 115 2.87 -11.51 -1.55
N SER A 116 3.34 -12.50 -2.32
CA SER A 116 3.30 -12.46 -3.78
C SER A 116 1.86 -12.37 -4.32
N GLU A 117 0.93 -13.15 -3.77
CA GLU A 117 -0.49 -13.12 -4.13
C GLU A 117 -1.10 -11.74 -3.86
N ALA A 118 -0.89 -11.17 -2.66
CA ALA A 118 -1.43 -9.86 -2.31
C ALA A 118 -0.86 -8.73 -3.19
N GLY A 119 0.46 -8.75 -3.44
CA GLY A 119 1.10 -7.81 -4.35
C GLY A 119 0.60 -7.95 -5.79
N SER A 120 0.38 -9.19 -6.26
CA SER A 120 -0.10 -9.47 -7.62
C SER A 120 -1.53 -8.97 -7.85
N GLN A 121 -2.37 -8.96 -6.82
CA GLN A 121 -3.73 -8.38 -6.90
C GLN A 121 -3.69 -6.88 -7.17
N ILE A 122 -2.81 -6.14 -6.49
CA ILE A 122 -2.61 -4.70 -6.74
C ILE A 122 -2.12 -4.48 -8.17
N VAL A 123 -1.11 -5.24 -8.61
CA VAL A 123 -0.59 -5.14 -9.99
C VAL A 123 -1.69 -5.40 -11.00
N THR A 124 -2.49 -6.45 -10.80
CA THR A 124 -3.60 -6.81 -11.68
C THR A 124 -4.65 -5.71 -11.76
N LEU A 125 -5.00 -5.09 -10.63
CA LEU A 125 -5.90 -3.94 -10.59
C LEU A 125 -5.36 -2.77 -11.43
N VAL A 126 -4.11 -2.40 -11.22
CA VAL A 126 -3.49 -1.27 -11.94
C VAL A 126 -3.37 -1.57 -13.44
N VAL A 127 -3.03 -2.81 -13.83
CA VAL A 127 -3.04 -3.23 -15.24
C VAL A 127 -4.42 -3.02 -15.85
N LYS A 128 -5.50 -3.45 -15.19
CA LYS A 128 -6.88 -3.26 -15.68
C LYS A 128 -7.23 -1.78 -15.88
N VAL A 129 -6.81 -0.90 -14.97
CA VAL A 129 -7.04 0.54 -15.12
C VAL A 129 -6.26 1.10 -16.32
N LEU A 130 -5.03 0.63 -16.55
CA LEU A 130 -4.19 1.05 -17.67
C LEU A 130 -4.60 0.49 -19.03
N GLN A 131 -5.49 -0.51 -19.08
CA GLN A 131 -6.01 -1.04 -20.36
C GLN A 131 -6.72 0.03 -21.20
N ALA A 132 -7.23 1.10 -20.58
CA ALA A 132 -7.85 2.23 -21.28
C ALA A 132 -6.91 2.95 -22.28
N TYR A 133 -5.59 2.76 -22.16
CA TYR A 133 -4.57 3.38 -23.02
C TYR A 133 -4.00 2.43 -24.07
N ASN A 134 -4.63 1.25 -24.28
CA ASN A 134 -4.16 0.23 -25.22
C ASN A 134 -2.70 -0.20 -24.97
N LEU A 135 -2.27 -0.18 -23.70
CA LEU A 135 -0.96 -0.73 -23.30
C LEU A 135 -1.10 -2.24 -23.11
N GLU A 136 -0.30 -3.01 -23.84
CA GLU A 136 -0.30 -4.48 -23.79
C GLU A 136 1.04 -5.02 -23.26
N ASP A 137 1.01 -6.27 -22.78
CA ASP A 137 2.18 -7.05 -22.35
C ASP A 137 3.19 -6.27 -21.48
N GLU A 138 4.44 -6.18 -21.95
CA GLU A 138 5.55 -5.54 -21.24
C GLU A 138 5.31 -4.05 -21.05
N ALA A 139 4.67 -3.36 -22.00
CA ALA A 139 4.41 -1.93 -21.92
C ALA A 139 3.47 -1.60 -20.75
N ALA A 140 2.43 -2.41 -20.54
CA ALA A 140 1.54 -2.27 -19.39
C ALA A 140 2.31 -2.46 -18.07
N LEU A 141 3.16 -3.48 -17.98
CA LEU A 141 3.97 -3.74 -16.78
C LEU A 141 5.00 -2.64 -16.51
N HIS A 142 5.60 -2.06 -17.55
CA HIS A 142 6.48 -0.90 -17.42
C HIS A 142 5.71 0.33 -16.92
N ALA A 143 4.49 0.57 -17.41
CA ALA A 143 3.64 1.66 -16.91
C ALA A 143 3.21 1.46 -15.45
N VAL A 144 2.86 0.22 -15.04
CA VAL A 144 2.57 -0.11 -13.64
C VAL A 144 3.78 0.19 -12.75
N ARG A 145 4.98 -0.23 -13.17
CA ARG A 145 6.22 0.06 -12.44
C ARG A 145 6.46 1.57 -12.34
N GLY A 146 6.28 2.30 -13.44
CA GLY A 146 6.41 3.75 -13.50
C GLY A 146 5.47 4.46 -12.53
N LEU A 147 4.17 4.12 -12.58
CA LEU A 147 3.15 4.66 -11.69
C LEU A 147 3.49 4.37 -10.22
N ARG A 148 3.80 3.12 -9.87
CA ARG A 148 4.22 2.77 -8.50
C ARG A 148 5.43 3.59 -8.05
N SER A 149 6.39 3.83 -8.94
CA SER A 149 7.64 4.54 -8.61
C SER A 149 7.37 6.00 -8.26
N ILE A 150 6.54 6.70 -9.03
CA ILE A 150 6.18 8.09 -8.73
C ILE A 150 5.32 8.21 -7.49
N LEU A 151 4.37 7.29 -7.28
CA LEU A 151 3.50 7.26 -6.09
C LEU A 151 4.31 6.99 -4.81
N HIS A 152 5.14 5.94 -4.83
CA HIS A 152 6.00 5.60 -3.70
C HIS A 152 7.04 6.68 -3.43
N GLY A 153 7.64 7.23 -4.49
CA GLY A 153 8.62 8.32 -4.36
C GLY A 153 8.01 9.55 -3.68
N PHE A 154 6.81 9.96 -4.10
CA PHE A 154 6.11 11.08 -3.48
C PHE A 154 5.75 10.78 -2.01
N ALA A 155 5.12 9.64 -1.72
CA ALA A 155 4.76 9.24 -0.36
C ALA A 155 5.98 9.16 0.58
N SER A 156 7.07 8.54 0.13
CA SER A 156 8.31 8.38 0.91
C SER A 156 9.00 9.71 1.19
N LEU A 157 9.01 10.63 0.21
CA LEU A 157 9.53 11.98 0.41
C LEU A 157 8.64 12.78 1.37
N GLU A 158 7.33 12.72 1.21
CA GLU A 158 6.38 13.42 2.08
C GLU A 158 6.49 12.96 3.53
N GLN A 159 6.46 11.65 3.78
CA GLN A 159 6.57 11.06 5.12
C GLN A 159 7.86 11.46 5.84
N LYS A 160 8.96 11.68 5.09
CA LYS A 160 10.27 12.08 5.63
C LYS A 160 10.46 13.60 5.71
N GLY A 161 9.42 14.39 5.43
CA GLY A 161 9.50 15.85 5.43
C GLY A 161 10.38 16.41 4.30
N GLY A 162 10.53 15.68 3.20
CA GLY A 162 11.38 16.05 2.07
C GLY A 162 10.90 17.26 1.27
N PHE A 163 9.64 17.67 1.45
CA PHE A 163 9.06 18.85 0.79
C PHE A 163 9.11 20.09 1.71
N GLY A 164 10.29 20.68 1.86
CA GLY A 164 10.52 21.82 2.77
C GLY A 164 10.07 23.20 2.28
N LEU A 165 9.55 23.31 1.05
CA LEU A 165 9.03 24.57 0.50
C LEU A 165 7.54 24.75 0.83
N PRO A 166 7.04 25.99 1.04
CA PRO A 166 5.65 26.24 1.43
C PRO A 166 4.70 26.18 0.22
N LEU A 167 4.69 25.05 -0.49
CA LEU A 167 3.81 24.78 -1.62
C LEU A 167 2.76 23.74 -1.25
N ASP A 168 1.62 23.80 -1.91
CA ASP A 168 0.56 22.79 -1.76
C ASP A 168 1.03 21.44 -2.33
N LEU A 169 1.14 20.44 -1.45
CA LEU A 169 1.56 19.09 -1.80
C LEU A 169 0.51 18.37 -2.65
N ASP A 170 -0.77 18.63 -2.44
CA ASP A 170 -1.83 18.00 -3.23
C ASP A 170 -1.84 18.54 -4.66
N HIS A 171 -1.59 19.85 -4.82
CA HIS A 171 -1.38 20.43 -6.14
C HIS A 171 -0.14 19.85 -6.84
N THR A 172 0.97 19.72 -6.11
CA THR A 172 2.22 19.13 -6.65
C THR A 172 2.00 17.67 -7.08
N PHE A 173 1.28 16.90 -6.28
CA PHE A 173 0.93 15.52 -6.56
C PHE A 173 0.01 15.40 -7.78
N HIS A 174 -0.99 16.29 -7.90
CA HIS A 174 -1.86 16.33 -9.07
C HIS A 174 -1.07 16.59 -10.37
N LEU A 175 -0.14 17.55 -10.36
CA LEU A 175 0.72 17.84 -11.51
C LEU A 175 1.64 16.66 -11.87
N LEU A 176 2.11 15.91 -10.87
CA LEU A 176 2.89 14.69 -11.08
C LEU A 176 2.08 13.61 -11.83
N LEU A 177 0.82 13.40 -11.43
CA LEU A 177 -0.08 12.46 -12.11
C LEU A 177 -0.41 12.92 -13.53
N GLN A 178 -0.71 14.20 -13.73
CA GLN A 178 -0.92 14.77 -15.07
C GLN A 178 0.30 14.59 -15.98
N SER A 179 1.52 14.78 -15.44
CA SER A 179 2.76 14.59 -16.18
C SER A 179 2.95 13.13 -16.61
N PHE A 180 2.64 12.18 -15.72
CA PHE A 180 2.67 10.75 -16.03
C PHE A 180 1.66 10.38 -17.13
N LEU A 181 0.42 10.87 -17.03
CA LEU A 181 -0.64 10.65 -18.00
C LEU A 181 -0.30 11.23 -19.38
N ALA A 182 0.22 12.45 -19.44
CA ALA A 182 0.70 13.05 -20.69
C ALA A 182 1.80 12.20 -21.36
N GLY A 183 2.69 11.60 -20.55
CA GLY A 183 3.68 10.64 -21.02
C GLY A 183 3.04 9.39 -21.64
N ILE A 184 2.04 8.80 -20.96
CA ILE A 184 1.30 7.63 -21.47
C ILE A 184 0.64 7.93 -22.81
N HIS A 185 -0.10 9.04 -22.93
CA HIS A 185 -0.77 9.44 -24.17
C HIS A 185 0.21 9.62 -25.34
N THR A 186 1.43 10.07 -25.04
CA THR A 186 2.51 10.18 -26.04
C THR A 186 2.98 8.81 -26.54
N PHE A 187 3.11 7.82 -25.64
CA PHE A 187 3.50 6.46 -26.02
C PHE A 187 2.41 5.75 -26.81
N GLU A 188 1.14 5.93 -26.45
CA GLU A 188 0.01 5.37 -27.20
C GLU A 188 -0.02 5.91 -28.64
N SER A 189 0.15 7.22 -28.81
CA SER A 189 0.14 7.86 -30.13
C SER A 189 1.24 7.34 -31.07
N LYS A 190 2.41 6.99 -30.52
CA LYS A 190 3.53 6.42 -31.27
C LYS A 190 3.34 4.95 -31.67
N GLN A 191 2.52 4.19 -30.95
CA GLN A 191 2.19 2.80 -31.33
C GLN A 191 1.17 2.73 -32.48
N LYS A 192 0.40 3.81 -32.70
CA LYS A 192 -0.58 3.93 -33.79
C LYS A 192 0.00 4.50 -35.09
N SER A 193 1.25 4.97 -35.09
CA SER A 193 1.96 5.58 -36.25
C SER A 193 2.94 4.60 -36.87
#